data_AF-A0A8D2CQ65-F1
#
_entry.id   AF-A0A8D2CQ65-F1
#
_cell.length_a   1.000
_cell.length_b   1.000
_cell.length_c   1.000
_cell.angle_alpha   90.00
_cell.angle_beta   90.00
_cell.angle_gamma   90.00
#
_symmetry.space_group_name_H-M   'P 1'
#
loop_
_entity.id
_entity.type
_entity.pdbx_description
1 polymer ?
#
loop_
_entity_poly.entity_id
_entity_poly.type
_entity_poly.pdbx_seq_one_letter_code
_entity_poly.pdbx_strand_id
1 'polypeptide(L)'
;MAKHEQILALDPPRDLKFKGSCPFTDVVTTNLKLRNCFKVKTSAPWWSCVWPDSGIIDPGSAVTVSVMLQAFDYDPNEKSATHM
;
A
#
# COMPACT_ATOMS: atom_id res chain seq x y z
N MET A 1 2.41 6.90 24.48
CA MET A 1 3.21 6.00 23.61
C MET A 1 4.32 6.82 22.98
N ALA A 2 5.59 6.40 23.12
CA ALA A 2 6.71 7.11 22.53
C ALA A 2 6.63 7.00 20.99
N LYS A 3 6.42 8.13 20.32
CA LYS A 3 6.45 8.24 18.86
C LYS A 3 7.87 7.92 18.41
N HIS A 4 8.09 6.69 17.95
CA HIS A 4 9.37 6.34 17.34
C HIS A 4 9.48 7.09 16.01
N GLU A 5 10.63 7.70 15.79
CA GLU A 5 10.96 8.32 14.51
C GLU A 5 11.01 7.23 13.44
N GLN A 6 10.27 7.43 12.36
CA GLN A 6 10.20 6.45 11.28
C GLN A 6 11.50 6.51 10.46
N ILE A 7 12.36 5.52 10.64
CA ILE A 7 13.66 5.42 9.96
C ILE A 7 13.52 4.88 8.52
N LEU A 8 12.36 4.33 8.16
CA LEU A 8 12.11 3.81 6.81
C LEU A 8 11.92 4.94 5.80
N ALA A 9 12.70 4.89 4.73
CA ALA A 9 12.43 5.71 3.55
C ALA A 9 11.37 5.01 2.68
N LEU A 10 10.23 5.68 2.53
CA LEU A 10 9.09 5.28 1.72
C LEU A 10 9.03 6.11 0.44
N ASP A 11 8.81 5.45 -0.70
CA ASP A 11 8.52 6.11 -1.97
C ASP A 11 7.31 5.41 -2.61
N PRO A 12 6.13 6.07 -2.65
CA PRO A 12 5.81 7.41 -2.13
C PRO A 12 5.80 7.51 -0.59
N PRO A 13 6.07 8.69 0.01
CA PRO A 13 6.32 8.83 1.45
C PRO A 13 5.08 8.85 2.34
N ARG A 14 3.89 9.10 1.79
CA ARG A 14 2.64 9.24 2.56
C ARG A 14 1.49 8.48 1.94
N ASP A 15 1.22 8.75 0.67
CA ASP A 15 0.01 8.28 0.01
C ASP A 15 0.34 7.34 -1.16
N LEU A 16 -0.28 6.16 -1.16
CA LEU A 16 -0.19 5.20 -2.26
C LEU A 16 -1.44 5.32 -3.13
N LYS A 17 -1.28 5.84 -4.36
CA LYS A 17 -2.41 6.07 -5.28
C LYS A 17 -2.66 4.85 -6.16
N PHE A 18 -3.82 4.22 -5.99
CA PHE A 18 -4.31 3.17 -6.89
C PHE A 18 -4.88 3.81 -8.15
N LYS A 19 -4.15 3.71 -9.26
CA LYS A 19 -4.61 4.15 -10.58
C LYS A 19 -5.29 2.99 -11.31
N GLY A 20 -6.60 2.84 -11.10
CA GLY A 20 -7.46 1.99 -11.92
C GLY A 20 -8.28 2.83 -12.90
N SER A 21 -8.55 2.31 -14.09
CA SER A 21 -9.63 2.81 -14.93
C SER A 21 -10.95 2.43 -14.27
N CYS A 22 -11.76 3.40 -13.86
CA CYS A 22 -13.11 3.13 -13.38
C CYS A 22 -13.91 2.47 -14.54
N PRO A 23 -14.59 1.34 -14.32
CA PRO A 23 -14.83 0.63 -13.06
C PRO A 23 -13.64 -0.22 -12.57
N PHE A 24 -13.47 -0.37 -11.25
CA PHE A 24 -12.48 -1.26 -10.63
C PHE A 24 -12.86 -2.75 -10.82
N THR A 25 -13.13 -3.15 -12.06
CA THR A 25 -13.44 -4.53 -12.48
C THR A 25 -12.20 -5.43 -12.52
N ASP A 26 -11.03 -4.82 -12.53
CA ASP A 26 -9.75 -5.50 -12.66
C ASP A 26 -8.85 -5.25 -11.44
N VAL A 27 -7.94 -6.19 -11.19
CA VAL A 27 -6.98 -6.10 -10.08
C VAL A 27 -6.06 -4.90 -10.30
N VAL A 28 -6.13 -3.92 -9.39
CA VAL A 28 -5.26 -2.74 -9.46
C VAL A 28 -4.01 -2.97 -8.65
N THR A 29 -2.86 -2.96 -9.32
CA THR A 29 -1.56 -3.10 -8.66
C THR A 29 -0.88 -1.74 -8.51
N THR A 30 -0.45 -1.43 -7.28
CA THR A 30 0.41 -0.27 -7.02
C THR A 30 1.71 -0.72 -6.37
N ASN A 31 2.81 -0.06 -6.73
CA ASN A 31 4.12 -0.36 -6.21
C ASN A 31 4.53 0.66 -5.13
N LEU A 32 5.03 0.16 -4.02
CA LEU A 32 5.62 0.93 -2.93
C LEU A 32 7.08 0.53 -2.80
N LYS A 33 8.00 1.48 -2.92
CA LYS A 33 9.42 1.23 -2.70
C LYS A 33 9.77 1.52 -1.25
N LEU A 34 10.35 0.52 -0.61
CA LEU A 34 10.80 0.54 0.78
C LEU A 34 12.31 0.41 0.80
N ARG A 35 12.95 1.20 1.65
CA ARG A 35 14.36 1.01 2.04
C ARG A 35 14.39 0.71 3.54
N ASN A 36 15.17 -0.30 3.93
CA ASN A 36 15.25 -0.89 5.28
C ASN A 36 14.12 -1.89 5.61
N CYS A 37 14.28 -2.67 6.68
CA CYS A 37 13.38 -3.73 7.11
C CYS A 37 11.95 -3.22 7.34
N PHE A 38 10.95 -3.93 6.83
CA PHE A 38 9.56 -3.47 6.88
C PHE A 38 8.60 -4.58 7.26
N LYS A 39 7.43 -4.16 7.79
CA LYS A 39 6.26 -5.00 7.98
C LYS A 39 5.02 -4.20 7.60
N VAL A 40 4.35 -4.62 6.53
CA VAL A 40 3.16 -3.95 6.02
C VAL A 40 1.93 -4.44 6.77
N LYS A 41 1.04 -3.51 7.13
CA LYS A 41 -0.29 -3.81 7.64
C LYS A 41 -1.30 -2.99 6.83
N THR A 42 -2.34 -3.64 6.35
CA THR A 42 -3.46 -3.01 5.64
C THR A 42 -4.69 -3.03 6.55
N SER A 43 -5.54 -2.01 6.45
CA SER A 43 -6.83 -1.96 7.14
C SER A 43 -7.89 -2.84 6.46
N ALA A 44 -7.68 -3.25 5.21
CA ALA A 44 -8.61 -4.06 4.42
C ALA A 44 -7.94 -5.33 3.84
N PRO A 45 -7.58 -6.32 4.67
CA PRO A 45 -6.84 -7.51 4.22
C PRO A 45 -7.66 -8.44 3.33
N TRP A 46 -8.99 -8.36 3.37
CA TRP A 46 -9.87 -9.17 2.53
C TRP A 46 -9.90 -8.68 1.07
N TRP A 47 -9.68 -7.39 0.85
CA TRP A 47 -9.76 -6.76 -0.47
C TRP A 47 -8.39 -6.38 -1.02
N SER A 48 -7.30 -6.70 -0.30
CA SER A 48 -5.95 -6.38 -0.75
C SER A 48 -4.99 -7.54 -0.52
N CYS A 49 -4.16 -7.81 -1.52
CA CYS A 49 -3.04 -8.72 -1.45
C CYS A 49 -1.75 -7.90 -1.46
N VAL A 50 -0.92 -8.03 -0.43
CA VAL A 50 0.37 -7.34 -0.33
C VAL A 50 1.49 -8.35 -0.47
N TRP A 51 2.42 -8.11 -1.39
CA TRP A 51 3.56 -8.98 -1.60
C TRP A 51 4.84 -8.19 -1.89
N PRO A 52 5.94 -8.45 -1.18
CA PRO A 52 6.05 -9.16 0.11
C PRO A 52 5.36 -8.40 1.27
N ASP A 53 4.78 -9.12 2.25
CA ASP A 53 4.13 -8.50 3.43
C ASP A 53 5.16 -7.98 4.46
N SER A 54 6.28 -8.68 4.56
CA SER A 54 7.35 -8.42 5.49
C SER A 54 8.68 -8.79 4.85
N GLY A 55 9.75 -8.14 5.30
CA GLY A 55 11.07 -8.39 4.74
C GLY A 55 12.17 -7.65 5.47
N ILE A 56 13.36 -8.22 5.40
CA ILE A 56 14.61 -7.61 5.83
C ILE A 56 15.32 -7.16 4.55
N ILE A 57 15.75 -5.90 4.52
CA ILE A 57 16.44 -5.32 3.37
C ILE A 57 17.87 -5.01 3.80
N ASP A 58 18.84 -5.48 3.02
CA ASP A 58 20.24 -5.15 3.24
C ASP A 58 20.50 -3.64 3.16
N PRO A 59 21.43 -3.12 3.97
CA PRO A 59 21.80 -1.71 3.94
C PRO A 59 22.24 -1.29 2.53
N GLY A 60 21.60 -0.25 1.99
CA GLY A 60 21.84 0.25 0.63
C GLY A 60 20.94 -0.34 -0.45
N SER A 61 20.17 -1.40 -0.15
CA SER A 61 19.19 -1.99 -1.07
C SER A 61 17.79 -1.40 -0.88
N ALA A 62 16.94 -1.59 -1.89
CA ALA A 62 15.53 -1.21 -1.86
C ALA A 62 14.67 -2.39 -2.35
N VAL A 63 13.52 -2.60 -1.72
CA VAL A 63 12.53 -3.60 -2.12
C VAL A 63 11.30 -2.89 -2.64
N THR A 64 10.71 -3.44 -3.69
CA THR A 64 9.43 -2.97 -4.21
C THR A 64 8.34 -3.91 -3.70
N VAL A 65 7.46 -3.39 -2.84
CA VAL A 65 6.25 -4.06 -2.41
C VAL A 65 5.14 -3.76 -3.40
N SER A 66 4.45 -4.80 -3.82
CA SER A 66 3.28 -4.69 -4.68
C SER A 66 2.02 -4.86 -3.84
N VAL A 67 1.17 -3.85 -3.90
CA VAL A 67 -0.16 -3.85 -3.26
C VAL A 67 -1.18 -4.02 -4.37
N MET A 68 -1.83 -5.17 -4.38
CA MET A 68 -2.86 -5.54 -5.33
C MET A 68 -4.21 -5.38 -4.65
N LEU A 69 -5.03 -4.46 -5.13
CA LEU A 69 -6.42 -4.31 -4.70
C LEU A 69 -7.28 -5.25 -5.55
N GLN A 70 -8.06 -6.10 -4.91
CA GLN A 70 -9.06 -6.93 -5.58
C GLN A 70 -10.19 -6.04 -6.11
N ALA A 71 -10.82 -6.48 -7.19
CA ALA A 71 -11.95 -5.80 -7.79
C ALA A 71 -13.09 -5.66 -6.76
N PHE A 72 -13.63 -4.46 -6.64
CA PHE A 72 -14.81 -4.20 -5.82
C PHE A 72 -15.74 -3.26 -6.57
N ASP A 73 -17.03 -3.41 -6.33
CA ASP A 73 -18.05 -2.52 -6.87
C ASP A 73 -17.92 -1.17 -6.15
N TYR A 74 -17.14 -0.26 -6.74
CA TYR A 74 -16.96 1.10 -6.24
C TYR A 74 -18.11 1.95 -6.73
N ASP A 75 -19.06 2.26 -5.86
CA ASP A 75 -20.13 3.22 -6.16
C ASP A 75 -19.61 4.65 -5.87
N PRO A 76 -19.34 5.50 -6.88
CA PRO A 76 -18.79 6.84 -6.68
C PRO A 76 -19.77 7.80 -5.99
N ASN A 77 -21.05 7.42 -5.80
CA ASN A 77 -22.03 8.18 -5.04
C ASN A 77 -22.00 7.88 -3.53
N GLU A 78 -21.35 6.80 -3.11
CA GLU A 78 -21.06 6.56 -1.70
C GLU A 78 -19.89 7.46 -1.28
N LYS A 79 -20.21 8.71 -0.92
CA LYS A 79 -19.25 9.68 -0.36
C LYS A 79 -18.57 9.09 0.89
N SER A 80 -17.43 8.42 0.71
CA SER A 80 -16.55 8.08 1.82
C SER A 80 -15.71 9.30 2.18
N ALA A 81 -16.33 10.20 2.94
CA ALA A 81 -15.63 11.13 3.81
C ALA A 81 -14.87 10.31 4.87
N THR A 82 -13.77 9.68 4.50
CA THR A 82 -12.77 9.17 5.43
C THR A 82 -11.46 9.15 4.65
N HIS A 83 -10.54 10.01 5.08
CA HIS A 83 -9.12 9.94 4.75
C HIS A 83 -8.66 8.48 4.63
N MET A 84 -8.17 8.12 3.44
CA MET A 84 -7.24 7.01 3.23
C MET A 84 -5.93 7.61 2.72
#